data_AF-A0A957CJY2-F1
#
_entry.id   AF-A0A957CJY2-F1
#
_cell.length_a   1.000
_cell.length_b   1.000
_cell.length_c   1.000
_cell.angle_alpha   90.00
_cell.angle_beta   90.00
_cell.angle_gamma   90.00
#
_symmetry.space_group_name_H-M   'P 1'
#
loop_
_entity.id
_entity.type
_entity.pdbx_description
1 polymer ?
#
loop_
_entity_poly.entity_id
_entity_poly.type
_entity_poly.pdbx_seq_one_letter_code
_entity_poly.pdbx_strand_id
1 'polypeptide(L)'
;CIKSENRMAHNQITRQIFIGGCSRSGTTLLGSMLGVHSNCICSPESHFKIGILRHFAGNFRHINLKEVMTYLARHWRFQIWELPIDIDPIESEADGDGYGDMLNWIVSQYAQREGKSGAQLWIDHTPENISYASTLIELFPDAKFIHLVRDGRGVAASILPLDWGPNSIVKAARWWMRMVSFGLAAEACLPPDRIMQVKYEALVANPEETLRSICRFLDIPYETGMKEANGFRPPRYTLRQHQFVGHKPDKQVSNRWKTRLTPREIEIFENQTRNFLTYLGYPLEYGVEAKGPTFWEVQLGKWQELYQGEFINKIKWLVRSYPLWLKRDFYTFTKLMDTNN
;
A
#
# COMPACT_ATOMS: atom_id res chain seq x y z
N CYS A 1 32.17 -29.38 -8.36
CA CYS A 1 32.46 -28.14 -7.63
C CYS A 1 32.56 -26.96 -8.59
N ILE A 2 31.42 -26.52 -9.11
CA ILE A 2 31.22 -25.22 -9.78
C ILE A 2 29.79 -24.84 -9.38
N LYS A 3 29.54 -23.58 -8.99
CA LYS A 3 28.28 -22.99 -8.46
C LYS A 3 28.27 -22.73 -6.94
N SER A 4 29.24 -21.97 -6.46
CA SER A 4 29.05 -21.06 -5.32
C SER A 4 29.33 -19.62 -5.78
N GLU A 5 28.84 -19.24 -6.96
CA GLU A 5 28.80 -17.84 -7.36
C GLU A 5 27.75 -17.14 -6.51
N ASN A 6 28.15 -16.00 -5.94
CA ASN A 6 27.38 -15.16 -5.03
C ASN A 6 25.97 -14.93 -5.61
N ARG A 7 24.94 -15.61 -5.08
CA ARG A 7 23.57 -15.59 -5.64
C ARG A 7 22.92 -14.19 -5.62
N MET A 8 23.48 -13.29 -4.82
CA MET A 8 23.12 -11.86 -4.75
C MET A 8 23.74 -11.02 -5.89
N ALA A 9 24.72 -11.55 -6.64
CA ALA A 9 25.37 -10.84 -7.75
C ALA A 9 24.46 -10.59 -8.97
N HIS A 10 23.26 -11.16 -8.99
CA HIS A 10 22.25 -10.97 -10.04
C HIS A 10 21.07 -10.11 -9.56
N ASN A 11 21.31 -9.19 -8.62
CA ASN A 11 20.29 -8.20 -8.25
C ASN A 11 20.20 -7.12 -9.33
N GLN A 12 19.15 -7.18 -10.15
CA GLN A 12 18.91 -6.20 -11.22
C GLN A 12 18.15 -4.97 -10.71
N ILE A 13 17.49 -5.10 -9.55
CA ILE A 13 16.76 -4.01 -8.92
C ILE A 13 17.75 -3.08 -8.22
N THR A 14 17.90 -1.89 -8.76
CA THR A 14 18.86 -0.88 -8.28
C THR A 14 18.18 0.30 -7.60
N ARG A 15 16.86 0.50 -7.80
CA ARG A 15 16.13 1.62 -7.21
C ARG A 15 14.69 1.26 -6.85
N GLN A 16 14.23 1.76 -5.71
CA GLN A 16 12.92 1.44 -5.14
C GLN A 16 12.01 2.67 -5.19
N ILE A 17 10.81 2.49 -5.72
CA ILE A 17 9.78 3.51 -5.81
C ILE A 17 8.61 3.08 -4.93
N PHE A 18 8.45 3.76 -3.82
CA PHE A 18 7.39 3.48 -2.86
C PHE A 18 6.22 4.43 -3.06
N ILE A 19 5.12 3.91 -3.60
CA ILE A 19 3.84 4.62 -3.63
C ILE A 19 3.16 4.38 -2.29
N GLY A 20 2.73 5.46 -1.64
CA GLY A 20 2.00 5.40 -0.38
C GLY A 20 0.93 6.48 -0.29
N GLY A 21 0.14 6.44 0.77
CA GLY A 21 -0.97 7.37 1.00
C GLY A 21 -2.10 6.68 1.78
N CYS A 22 -3.25 7.33 1.87
CA CYS A 22 -4.40 6.67 2.46
C CYS A 22 -4.89 5.53 1.56
N SER A 23 -5.16 4.35 2.12
CA SER A 23 -5.83 3.26 1.40
C SER A 23 -7.09 3.79 0.72
N ARG A 24 -7.39 3.29 -0.48
CA ARG A 24 -8.46 3.77 -1.39
C ARG A 24 -8.19 5.09 -2.11
N SER A 25 -6.95 5.58 -2.09
CA SER A 25 -6.51 6.75 -2.89
C SER A 25 -6.04 6.40 -4.31
N GLY A 26 -6.06 5.12 -4.70
CA GLY A 26 -5.67 4.69 -6.06
C GLY A 26 -4.22 4.20 -6.19
N THR A 27 -3.57 3.78 -5.10
CA THR A 27 -2.18 3.30 -5.11
C THR A 27 -1.99 2.13 -6.08
N THR A 28 -2.91 1.16 -6.09
CA THR A 28 -2.90 0.03 -7.04
C THR A 28 -3.08 0.45 -8.49
N LEU A 29 -3.87 1.50 -8.76
CA LEU A 29 -4.03 2.03 -10.12
C LEU A 29 -2.70 2.61 -10.60
N LEU A 30 -2.07 3.46 -9.80
CA LEU A 30 -0.78 4.04 -10.14
C LEU A 30 0.32 2.97 -10.25
N GLY A 31 0.36 2.02 -9.31
CA GLY A 31 1.28 0.89 -9.36
C GLY A 31 1.11 0.09 -10.66
N SER A 32 -0.12 -0.18 -11.08
CA SER A 32 -0.39 -0.87 -12.34
C SER A 32 -0.01 -0.06 -13.57
N MET A 33 -0.14 1.28 -13.55
CA MET A 33 0.30 2.16 -14.63
C MET A 33 1.83 2.18 -14.75
N LEU A 34 2.55 2.37 -13.64
CA LEU A 34 4.02 2.35 -13.62
C LEU A 34 4.56 0.96 -13.93
N GLY A 35 3.87 -0.09 -13.49
CA GLY A 35 4.19 -1.48 -13.78
C GLY A 35 4.12 -1.84 -15.26
N VAL A 36 3.57 -1.00 -16.14
CA VAL A 36 3.64 -1.24 -17.60
C VAL A 36 5.05 -0.99 -18.11
N HIS A 37 5.71 0.05 -17.61
CA HIS A 37 6.99 0.55 -18.12
C HIS A 37 8.05 -0.56 -18.20
N SER A 38 8.81 -0.59 -19.29
CA SER A 38 9.80 -1.66 -19.56
C SER A 38 10.86 -1.80 -18.46
N ASN A 39 11.31 -0.68 -17.90
CA ASN A 39 12.30 -0.63 -16.81
C ASN A 39 11.71 -0.84 -15.39
N CYS A 40 10.41 -1.08 -15.27
CA CYS A 40 9.73 -1.17 -13.97
C CYS A 40 9.07 -2.53 -13.75
N ILE A 41 9.17 -3.03 -12.51
CA ILE A 41 8.38 -4.16 -12.02
C ILE A 41 7.49 -3.69 -10.87
N CYS A 42 6.17 -3.82 -11.02
CA CYS A 42 5.23 -3.58 -9.94
C CYS A 42 4.95 -4.88 -9.19
N SER A 43 5.39 -4.96 -7.94
CA SER A 43 5.09 -6.12 -7.11
C SER A 43 3.67 -6.05 -6.54
N PRO A 44 3.09 -7.19 -6.12
CA PRO A 44 1.97 -7.17 -5.19
C PRO A 44 2.35 -6.43 -3.90
N GLU A 45 1.35 -5.94 -3.17
CA GLU A 45 1.57 -5.20 -1.92
C GLU A 45 2.46 -5.99 -0.94
N SER A 46 3.64 -5.47 -0.63
CA SER A 46 4.62 -6.08 0.29
C SER A 46 4.40 -5.65 1.75
N HIS A 47 3.19 -5.82 2.29
CA HIS A 47 2.90 -5.49 3.70
C HIS A 47 3.86 -6.13 4.71
N PHE A 48 4.39 -7.31 4.35
CA PHE A 48 5.32 -8.06 5.18
C PHE A 48 6.65 -7.34 5.41
N LYS A 49 7.08 -6.41 4.54
CA LYS A 49 8.43 -5.81 4.63
C LYS A 49 8.68 -5.11 5.97
N ILE A 50 7.68 -4.36 6.45
CA ILE A 50 7.76 -3.69 7.74
C ILE A 50 7.37 -4.62 8.89
N GLY A 51 6.43 -5.54 8.65
CA GLY A 51 6.02 -6.52 9.66
C GLY A 51 7.17 -7.44 10.10
N ILE A 52 7.98 -7.89 9.14
CA ILE A 52 9.17 -8.72 9.38
C ILE A 52 10.23 -7.93 10.15
N LEU A 53 10.54 -6.70 9.74
CA LEU A 53 11.46 -5.84 10.50
C LEU A 53 11.02 -5.70 11.95
N ARG A 54 9.73 -5.43 12.20
CA ARG A 54 9.21 -5.32 13.58
C ARG A 54 9.28 -6.63 14.36
N HIS A 55 9.12 -7.76 13.70
CA HIS A 55 9.15 -9.08 14.34
C HIS A 55 10.57 -9.51 14.72
N PHE A 56 11.53 -9.30 13.83
CA PHE A 56 12.90 -9.80 13.99
C PHE A 56 13.89 -8.75 14.51
N ALA A 57 13.56 -7.46 14.42
CA ALA A 57 14.52 -6.38 14.63
C ALA A 57 14.03 -5.33 15.63
N GLY A 58 13.82 -5.75 16.89
CA GLY A 58 13.88 -4.79 18.00
C GLY A 58 15.12 -3.88 17.93
N ASN A 59 16.19 -4.32 17.24
CA ASN A 59 17.31 -3.52 16.73
C ASN A 59 17.68 -3.93 15.29
N PHE A 60 17.63 -2.98 14.34
CA PHE A 60 17.84 -3.14 12.88
C PHE A 60 19.17 -3.76 12.41
N ARG A 61 20.13 -3.97 13.31
CA ARG A 61 21.51 -4.26 12.92
C ARG A 61 21.78 -5.74 12.67
N HIS A 62 21.03 -6.67 13.25
CA HIS A 62 21.34 -8.12 13.18
C HIS A 62 20.05 -8.91 12.91
N ILE A 63 19.74 -9.16 11.64
CA ILE A 63 18.58 -9.96 11.23
C ILE A 63 19.08 -11.28 10.64
N ASN A 64 18.64 -12.41 11.20
CA ASN A 64 18.91 -13.72 10.64
C ASN A 64 18.05 -13.94 9.37
N LEU A 65 18.67 -13.80 8.20
CA LEU A 65 17.97 -13.87 6.91
C LEU A 65 17.38 -15.26 6.63
N LYS A 66 17.96 -16.33 7.17
CA LYS A 66 17.43 -17.69 7.03
C LYS A 66 16.11 -17.85 7.77
N GLU A 67 16.04 -17.31 8.99
CA GLU A 67 14.80 -17.27 9.77
C GLU A 67 13.75 -16.39 9.11
N VAL A 68 14.15 -15.22 8.62
CA VAL A 68 13.25 -14.31 7.89
C VAL A 68 12.67 -14.98 6.65
N MET A 69 13.48 -15.66 5.86
CA MET A 69 13.01 -16.34 4.65
C MET A 69 12.09 -17.51 4.96
N THR A 70 12.40 -18.26 6.03
CA THR A 70 11.52 -19.34 6.53
C THR A 70 10.16 -18.77 6.96
N TYR A 71 10.17 -17.63 7.64
CA TYR A 71 8.95 -16.93 8.05
C TYR A 71 8.18 -16.38 6.84
N LEU A 72 8.89 -15.71 5.92
CA LEU A 72 8.33 -15.08 4.74
C LEU A 72 7.67 -16.11 3.81
N ALA A 73 8.27 -17.29 3.63
CA ALA A 73 7.72 -18.38 2.82
C ALA A 73 6.34 -18.86 3.30
N ARG A 74 6.07 -18.72 4.60
CA ARG A 74 4.78 -19.05 5.22
C ARG A 74 3.85 -17.85 5.32
N HIS A 75 4.34 -16.64 5.04
CA HIS A 75 3.56 -15.43 5.15
C HIS A 75 2.55 -15.36 4.01
N TRP A 76 1.26 -15.37 4.34
CA TRP A 76 0.18 -15.44 3.35
C TRP A 76 0.23 -14.33 2.28
N ARG A 77 0.69 -13.12 2.63
CA ARG A 77 0.87 -12.03 1.62
C ARG A 77 1.98 -12.30 0.64
N PHE A 78 3.01 -13.03 1.05
CA PHE A 78 4.09 -13.40 0.15
C PHE A 78 3.68 -14.54 -0.77
N GLN A 79 2.87 -15.49 -0.28
CA GLN A 79 2.33 -16.57 -1.11
C GLN A 79 1.52 -16.07 -2.32
N ILE A 80 0.96 -14.86 -2.25
CA ILE A 80 0.28 -14.19 -3.38
C ILE A 80 1.25 -13.89 -4.54
N TRP A 81 2.53 -13.69 -4.23
CA TRP A 81 3.54 -13.48 -5.25
C TRP A 81 3.81 -14.76 -6.05
N GLU A 82 3.31 -15.91 -5.59
CA GLU A 82 3.35 -17.22 -6.26
C GLU A 82 4.76 -17.55 -6.77
N LEU A 83 5.78 -17.12 -6.03
CA LEU A 83 7.17 -17.46 -6.27
C LEU A 83 7.42 -18.91 -5.84
N PRO A 84 8.09 -19.73 -6.65
CA PRO A 84 8.53 -21.05 -6.22
C PRO A 84 9.68 -20.86 -5.21
N ILE A 85 9.35 -20.92 -3.91
CA ILE A 85 10.37 -20.83 -2.87
C ILE A 85 10.90 -22.23 -2.61
N ASP A 86 11.79 -22.70 -3.49
CA ASP A 86 12.64 -23.87 -3.21
C ASP A 86 14.07 -23.41 -2.88
N ILE A 87 14.16 -22.41 -1.99
CA ILE A 87 15.35 -21.55 -1.88
C ILE A 87 15.88 -21.60 -0.45
N ASP A 88 16.99 -22.32 -0.23
CA ASP A 88 17.92 -22.05 0.87
C ASP A 88 18.64 -20.74 0.50
N PRO A 89 18.32 -19.61 1.16
CA PRO A 89 18.63 -18.32 0.58
C PRO A 89 20.11 -18.00 0.67
N ILE A 90 20.79 -18.36 1.76
CA ILE A 90 22.02 -17.68 2.16
C ILE A 90 22.84 -18.60 3.08
N GLU A 91 24.07 -18.98 2.67
CA GLU A 91 25.11 -19.52 3.56
C GLU A 91 25.97 -18.41 4.20
N SER A 92 25.76 -17.14 3.86
CA SER A 92 26.60 -16.05 4.37
C SER A 92 26.03 -15.42 5.64
N GLU A 93 26.71 -15.68 6.76
CA GLU A 93 26.83 -14.74 7.87
C GLU A 93 27.46 -13.44 7.32
N ALA A 94 26.65 -12.46 6.95
CA ALA A 94 27.14 -11.17 6.50
C ALA A 94 26.59 -10.08 7.44
N ASP A 95 27.50 -9.53 8.24
CA ASP A 95 27.28 -8.35 9.07
C ASP A 95 27.02 -7.13 8.17
N GLY A 96 25.82 -6.54 8.29
CA GLY A 96 25.43 -5.29 7.61
C GLY A 96 24.74 -5.47 6.24
N ASP A 97 23.56 -4.85 6.10
CA ASP A 97 22.75 -4.63 4.89
C ASP A 97 21.99 -5.81 4.23
N GLY A 98 21.96 -6.98 4.87
CA GLY A 98 21.34 -8.17 4.30
C GLY A 98 19.83 -8.15 4.02
N TYR A 99 19.02 -7.37 4.76
CA TYR A 99 17.56 -7.41 4.59
C TYR A 99 17.06 -6.66 3.35
N GLY A 100 17.62 -5.47 3.09
CA GLY A 100 17.29 -4.69 1.88
C GLY A 100 17.69 -5.45 0.61
N ASP A 101 18.88 -6.03 0.60
CA ASP A 101 19.36 -6.84 -0.52
C ASP A 101 18.53 -8.12 -0.71
N MET A 102 18.14 -8.79 0.36
CA MET A 102 17.23 -9.93 0.29
C MET A 102 15.89 -9.53 -0.35
N LEU A 103 15.32 -8.37 0.00
CA LEU A 103 14.10 -7.88 -0.64
C LEU A 103 14.32 -7.57 -2.13
N ASN A 104 15.43 -6.94 -2.50
CA ASN A 104 15.74 -6.66 -3.91
C ASN A 104 15.94 -7.95 -4.72
N TRP A 105 16.59 -8.95 -4.13
CA TRP A 105 16.73 -10.27 -4.74
C TRP A 105 15.37 -10.95 -4.93
N ILE A 106 14.49 -10.93 -3.92
CA ILE A 106 13.11 -11.46 -4.03
C ILE A 106 12.35 -10.78 -5.17
N VAL A 107 12.45 -9.46 -5.27
CA VAL A 107 11.80 -8.69 -6.33
C VAL A 107 12.41 -9.00 -7.69
N SER A 108 13.72 -9.24 -7.78
CA SER A 108 14.38 -9.70 -9.00
C SER A 108 13.85 -11.07 -9.44
N GLN A 109 13.62 -12.01 -8.51
CA GLN A 109 12.99 -13.30 -8.82
C GLN A 109 11.54 -13.11 -9.31
N TYR A 110 10.80 -12.19 -8.69
CA TYR A 110 9.46 -11.84 -9.13
C TYR A 110 9.45 -11.23 -10.53
N ALA A 111 10.38 -10.32 -10.83
CA ALA A 111 10.54 -9.73 -12.15
C ALA A 111 10.83 -10.79 -13.22
N GLN A 112 11.70 -11.77 -12.93
CA GLN A 112 11.98 -12.88 -13.85
C GLN A 112 10.73 -13.70 -14.16
N ARG A 113 9.94 -14.05 -13.13
CA ARG A 113 8.69 -14.80 -13.28
C ARG A 113 7.67 -14.08 -14.16
N GLU A 114 7.54 -12.76 -13.98
CA GLU A 114 6.61 -11.94 -14.76
C GLU A 114 7.16 -11.58 -16.16
N GLY A 115 8.31 -12.14 -16.57
CA GLY A 115 8.92 -11.86 -17.88
C GLY A 115 9.56 -10.49 -18.00
N LYS A 116 9.91 -9.86 -16.87
CA LYS A 116 10.50 -8.52 -16.74
C LYS A 116 11.92 -8.55 -16.14
N SER A 117 12.74 -9.53 -16.53
CA SER A 117 14.15 -9.65 -16.10
C SER A 117 15.07 -8.51 -16.58
N GLY A 118 14.55 -7.47 -17.23
CA GLY A 118 15.28 -6.25 -17.53
C GLY A 118 14.93 -5.07 -16.61
N ALA A 119 13.95 -5.23 -15.72
CA ALA A 119 13.49 -4.15 -14.86
C ALA A 119 14.50 -3.81 -13.77
N GLN A 120 14.80 -2.52 -13.63
CA GLN A 120 15.72 -2.01 -12.60
C GLN A 120 14.99 -1.29 -11.47
N LEU A 121 13.75 -0.84 -11.71
CA LEU A 121 12.96 -0.12 -10.73
C LEU A 121 11.90 -1.04 -10.13
N TRP A 122 11.95 -1.20 -8.81
CA TRP A 122 10.88 -1.83 -8.04
C TRP A 122 9.81 -0.81 -7.70
N ILE A 123 8.58 -1.02 -8.18
CA ILE A 123 7.39 -0.27 -7.78
C ILE A 123 6.64 -1.06 -6.71
N ASP A 124 6.60 -0.53 -5.50
CA ASP A 124 5.75 -1.06 -4.43
C ASP A 124 4.64 -0.07 -4.10
N HIS A 125 3.40 -0.57 -4.06
CA HIS A 125 2.20 0.25 -3.96
C HIS A 125 1.40 0.03 -2.67
N THR A 126 2.05 -0.54 -1.65
CA THR A 126 1.48 -0.68 -0.31
C THR A 126 1.18 0.71 0.28
N PRO A 127 -0.09 1.05 0.58
CA PRO A 127 -0.46 2.39 1.05
C PRO A 127 0.34 2.86 2.27
N GLU A 128 0.66 1.95 3.19
CA GLU A 128 1.39 2.22 4.43
C GLU A 128 2.85 2.60 4.23
N ASN A 129 3.40 2.47 3.01
CA ASN A 129 4.79 2.85 2.71
C ASN A 129 5.14 4.25 3.21
N ILE A 130 4.21 5.19 3.04
CA ILE A 130 4.45 6.58 3.42
C ILE A 130 4.58 6.76 4.95
N SER A 131 3.92 5.91 5.72
CA SER A 131 4.03 5.88 7.19
C SER A 131 5.38 5.36 7.68
N TYR A 132 6.15 4.73 6.79
CA TYR A 132 7.44 4.10 7.07
C TYR A 132 8.57 4.67 6.22
N ALA A 133 8.41 5.90 5.71
CA ALA A 133 9.39 6.50 4.81
C ALA A 133 10.80 6.54 5.42
N SER A 134 10.94 6.86 6.71
CA SER A 134 12.23 6.84 7.41
C SER A 134 12.88 5.46 7.40
N THR A 135 12.16 4.42 7.82
CA THR A 135 12.63 3.03 7.82
C THR A 135 12.96 2.54 6.40
N LEU A 136 12.17 2.93 5.41
CA LEU A 136 12.41 2.54 4.02
C LEU A 136 13.63 3.24 3.43
N ILE A 137 13.97 4.45 3.86
CA ILE A 137 15.21 5.14 3.47
C ILE A 137 16.43 4.50 4.15
N GLU A 138 16.31 4.07 5.40
CA GLU A 138 17.37 3.31 6.07
C GLU A 138 17.67 1.99 5.33
N LEU A 139 16.63 1.30 4.82
CA LEU A 139 16.80 0.09 4.02
C LEU A 139 17.27 0.37 2.57
N PHE A 140 16.81 1.48 1.99
CA PHE A 140 17.01 1.82 0.60
C PHE A 140 17.33 3.32 0.50
N PRO A 141 18.61 3.71 0.67
CA PRO A 141 19.01 5.11 0.73
C PRO A 141 18.64 5.93 -0.52
N ASP A 142 18.52 5.25 -1.66
CA ASP A 142 18.15 5.85 -2.94
C ASP A 142 16.66 5.78 -3.29
N ALA A 143 15.81 5.32 -2.37
CA ALA A 143 14.38 5.21 -2.61
C ALA A 143 13.73 6.57 -2.92
N LYS A 144 12.77 6.55 -3.84
CA LYS A 144 11.87 7.69 -4.09
C LYS A 144 10.45 7.33 -3.65
N PHE A 145 9.72 8.32 -3.18
CA PHE A 145 8.36 8.18 -2.67
C PHE A 145 7.36 8.94 -3.55
N ILE A 146 6.21 8.32 -3.78
CA ILE A 146 5.05 9.01 -4.34
C ILE A 146 3.98 9.04 -3.27
N HIS A 147 3.70 10.23 -2.73
CA HIS A 147 2.59 10.44 -1.81
C HIS A 147 1.32 10.70 -2.61
N LEU A 148 0.49 9.67 -2.75
CA LEU A 148 -0.77 9.75 -3.46
C LEU A 148 -1.88 10.24 -2.53
N VAL A 149 -2.38 11.45 -2.80
CA VAL A 149 -3.49 12.07 -2.08
C VAL A 149 -4.78 11.99 -2.88
N ARG A 150 -5.91 11.81 -2.17
CA ARG A 150 -7.27 11.83 -2.73
C ARG A 150 -8.17 12.58 -1.78
N ASP A 151 -9.25 13.17 -2.30
CA ASP A 151 -10.32 13.75 -1.49
C ASP A 151 -10.77 12.76 -0.40
N GLY A 152 -10.68 13.17 0.87
CA GLY A 152 -11.00 12.34 2.02
C GLY A 152 -12.44 11.84 2.05
N ARG A 153 -13.37 12.61 1.49
CA ARG A 153 -14.78 12.18 1.34
C ARG A 153 -14.89 11.07 0.31
N GLY A 154 -14.11 11.16 -0.77
CA GLY A 154 -13.93 10.11 -1.77
C GLY A 154 -13.37 8.81 -1.18
N VAL A 155 -12.40 8.93 -0.27
CA VAL A 155 -11.84 7.80 0.49
C VAL A 155 -12.89 7.20 1.42
N ALA A 156 -13.58 8.02 2.22
CA ALA A 156 -14.63 7.60 3.15
C ALA A 156 -15.74 6.81 2.42
N ALA A 157 -16.27 7.37 1.33
CA ALA A 157 -17.28 6.72 0.50
C ALA A 157 -16.83 5.39 -0.11
N SER A 158 -15.51 5.18 -0.26
CA SER A 158 -14.96 3.92 -0.75
C SER A 158 -14.67 2.89 0.34
N ILE A 159 -14.36 3.32 1.56
CA ILE A 159 -13.89 2.42 2.63
C ILE A 159 -15.03 1.97 3.57
N LEU A 160 -16.01 2.83 3.84
CA LEU A 160 -17.14 2.53 4.74
C LEU A 160 -17.91 1.25 4.38
N PRO A 161 -18.08 0.87 3.10
CA PRO A 161 -18.75 -0.39 2.76
C PRO A 161 -17.88 -1.65 2.91
N LEU A 162 -16.58 -1.52 3.23
CA LEU A 162 -15.64 -2.63 3.30
C LEU A 162 -15.52 -3.21 4.71
N ASP A 163 -15.09 -4.46 4.81
CA ASP A 163 -15.05 -5.24 6.06
C ASP A 163 -13.71 -5.19 6.82
N TRP A 164 -12.79 -4.32 6.38
CA TRP A 164 -11.43 -4.23 6.96
C TRP A 164 -11.01 -2.79 7.31
N GLY A 165 -11.86 -1.80 7.06
CA GLY A 165 -11.58 -0.39 7.30
C GLY A 165 -12.49 0.24 8.38
N PRO A 166 -12.49 1.57 8.49
CA PRO A 166 -13.49 2.30 9.27
C PRO A 166 -14.91 1.98 8.80
N ASN A 167 -15.81 1.81 9.76
CA ASN A 167 -17.22 1.51 9.53
C ASN A 167 -18.12 2.72 9.79
N SER A 168 -17.58 3.77 10.42
CA SER A 168 -18.27 5.01 10.76
C SER A 168 -17.56 6.22 10.15
N ILE A 169 -18.32 7.26 9.78
CA ILE A 169 -17.77 8.47 9.17
C ILE A 169 -16.76 9.18 10.08
N VAL A 170 -16.99 9.16 11.39
CA VAL A 170 -16.10 9.75 12.40
C VAL A 170 -14.75 9.03 12.43
N LYS A 171 -14.74 7.68 12.37
CA LYS A 171 -13.48 6.94 12.30
C LYS A 171 -12.83 7.07 10.92
N ALA A 172 -13.61 7.15 9.84
CA ALA A 172 -13.08 7.38 8.49
C ALA A 172 -12.35 8.72 8.38
N ALA A 173 -12.91 9.80 8.94
CA ALA A 173 -12.27 11.11 9.02
C ALA A 173 -10.94 11.04 9.77
N ARG A 174 -10.92 10.45 10.97
CA ARG A 174 -9.68 10.28 11.76
C ARG A 174 -8.64 9.42 11.05
N TRP A 175 -9.07 8.33 10.42
CA TRP A 175 -8.22 7.46 9.64
C TRP A 175 -7.56 8.22 8.49
N TRP A 176 -8.36 8.92 7.69
CA TRP A 176 -7.87 9.68 6.55
C TRP A 176 -6.89 10.77 6.99
N MET A 177 -7.23 11.57 8.01
CA MET A 177 -6.33 12.57 8.56
C MET A 177 -5.00 11.98 9.03
N ARG A 178 -5.04 10.85 9.75
CA ARG A 178 -3.83 10.17 10.21
C ARG A 178 -2.93 9.77 9.04
N MET A 179 -3.49 9.13 8.01
CA MET A 179 -2.71 8.69 6.86
C MET A 179 -2.14 9.86 6.05
N VAL A 180 -2.95 10.91 5.83
CA VAL A 180 -2.47 12.14 5.17
C VAL A 180 -1.39 12.82 6.00
N SER A 181 -1.52 12.85 7.33
CA SER A 181 -0.52 13.48 8.19
C SER A 181 0.85 12.82 8.10
N PHE A 182 0.92 11.49 7.96
CA PHE A 182 2.18 10.80 7.71
C PHE A 182 2.80 11.22 6.37
N GLY A 183 1.99 11.35 5.32
CA GLY A 183 2.48 11.79 4.02
C GLY A 183 2.93 13.24 3.99
N LEU A 184 2.21 14.15 4.64
CA LEU A 184 2.63 15.54 4.79
C LEU A 184 3.91 15.66 5.65
N ALA A 185 4.06 14.83 6.68
CA ALA A 185 5.30 14.78 7.45
C ALA A 185 6.47 14.27 6.59
N ALA A 186 6.26 13.23 5.77
CA ALA A 186 7.28 12.76 4.84
C ALA A 186 7.65 13.84 3.81
N GLU A 187 6.68 14.58 3.28
CA GLU A 187 6.92 15.72 2.37
C GLU A 187 7.74 16.83 3.02
N ALA A 188 7.53 17.09 4.31
CA ALA A 188 8.27 18.11 5.05
C ALA A 188 9.69 17.66 5.43
N CYS A 189 9.91 16.36 5.62
CA CYS A 189 11.19 15.82 6.10
C CYS A 189 12.12 15.34 4.97
N LEU A 190 11.58 15.02 3.79
CA LEU A 190 12.35 14.49 2.67
C LEU A 190 12.63 15.57 1.62
N PRO A 191 13.78 15.52 0.95
CA PRO A 191 14.10 16.50 -0.07
C PRO A 191 13.20 16.30 -1.32
N PRO A 192 12.93 17.36 -2.10
CA PRO A 192 11.97 17.32 -3.22
C PRO A 192 12.30 16.33 -4.33
N ASP A 193 13.55 15.87 -4.44
CA ASP A 193 14.00 14.84 -5.38
C ASP A 193 13.73 13.41 -4.89
N ARG A 194 13.35 13.25 -3.62
CA ARG A 194 13.02 11.96 -2.98
C ARG A 194 11.53 11.76 -2.73
N ILE A 195 10.70 12.80 -2.80
CA ILE A 195 9.25 12.67 -2.64
C ILE A 195 8.47 13.56 -3.60
N MET A 196 7.42 13.00 -4.19
CA MET A 196 6.47 13.73 -5.04
C MET A 196 5.03 13.51 -4.57
N GLN A 197 4.29 14.58 -4.33
CA GLN A 197 2.84 14.51 -4.12
C GLN A 197 2.12 14.35 -5.47
N VAL A 198 1.18 13.41 -5.54
CA VAL A 198 0.30 13.21 -6.70
C VAL A 198 -1.15 13.22 -6.25
N LYS A 199 -2.00 14.00 -6.91
CA LYS A 199 -3.45 13.95 -6.70
C LYS A 199 -4.07 12.83 -7.53
N TYR A 200 -4.86 11.96 -6.89
CA TYR A 200 -5.66 10.94 -7.57
C TYR A 200 -6.54 11.54 -8.66
N GLU A 201 -7.14 12.70 -8.38
CA GLU A 201 -8.03 13.41 -9.29
C GLU A 201 -7.30 13.85 -10.57
N ALA A 202 -6.05 14.31 -10.44
CA ALA A 202 -5.20 14.62 -11.59
C ALA A 202 -4.83 13.36 -12.37
N LEU A 203 -4.45 12.28 -11.66
CA LEU A 203 -4.11 10.99 -12.27
C LEU A 203 -5.27 10.43 -13.10
N VAL A 204 -6.51 10.54 -12.64
CA VAL A 204 -7.67 10.03 -13.39
C VAL A 204 -8.18 11.01 -14.44
N ALA A 205 -8.02 12.31 -14.24
CA ALA A 205 -8.50 13.30 -15.19
C ALA A 205 -7.56 13.46 -16.39
N ASN A 206 -6.25 13.50 -16.13
CA ASN A 206 -5.18 13.74 -17.09
C ASN A 206 -4.04 12.73 -16.87
N PRO A 207 -4.28 11.42 -17.11
CA PRO A 207 -3.31 10.36 -16.79
C PRO A 207 -1.98 10.52 -17.52
N GLU A 208 -1.98 10.90 -18.80
CA GLU A 208 -0.74 11.05 -19.58
C GLU A 208 0.14 12.19 -19.04
N GLU A 209 -0.44 13.36 -18.78
CA GLU A 209 0.29 14.50 -18.21
C GLU A 209 0.85 14.16 -16.82
N THR A 210 0.01 13.56 -15.97
CA THR A 210 0.42 13.14 -14.62
C THR A 210 1.56 12.13 -14.68
N LEU A 211 1.44 11.10 -15.53
CA LEU A 211 2.48 10.07 -15.71
C LEU A 211 3.77 10.64 -16.29
N ARG A 212 3.71 11.58 -17.24
CA ARG A 212 4.91 12.29 -17.73
C ARG A 212 5.62 13.05 -16.60
N SER A 213 4.86 13.68 -15.71
CA SER A 213 5.45 14.35 -14.55
C SER A 213 6.11 13.36 -13.59
N ILE A 214 5.46 12.23 -13.32
CA ILE A 214 6.02 11.16 -12.49
C ILE A 214 7.28 10.56 -13.14
N CYS A 215 7.26 10.25 -14.44
CA CYS A 215 8.42 9.76 -15.18
C CYS A 215 9.62 10.71 -15.09
N ARG A 216 9.39 12.04 -15.23
CA ARG A 216 10.45 13.05 -15.03
C ARG A 216 11.00 13.01 -13.61
N PHE A 217 10.13 12.95 -12.60
CA PHE A 217 10.57 12.82 -11.20
C PHE A 217 11.35 11.53 -10.95
N LEU A 218 11.02 10.45 -11.64
CA LEU A 218 11.68 9.15 -11.55
C LEU A 218 12.90 9.02 -12.48
N ASP A 219 13.24 10.03 -13.28
CA ASP A 219 14.33 9.99 -14.26
C ASP A 219 14.21 8.82 -15.26
N ILE A 220 12.99 8.55 -15.74
CA ILE A 220 12.71 7.54 -16.78
C ILE A 220 11.92 8.16 -17.93
N PRO A 221 12.02 7.64 -19.18
CA PRO A 221 11.17 8.09 -20.26
C PRO A 221 9.70 7.75 -19.99
N TYR A 222 8.79 8.48 -20.64
CA TYR A 222 7.37 8.12 -20.64
C TYR A 222 7.12 7.08 -21.76
N GLU A 223 6.40 6.00 -21.44
CA GLU A 223 5.94 5.00 -22.40
C GLU A 223 4.42 5.11 -22.60
N THR A 224 3.97 5.14 -23.85
CA THR A 224 2.55 5.41 -24.22
C THR A 224 1.57 4.38 -23.65
N GLY A 225 2.01 3.15 -23.41
CA GLY A 225 1.18 2.07 -22.84
C GLY A 225 0.86 2.24 -21.35
N MET A 226 1.55 3.11 -20.61
CA MET A 226 1.41 3.20 -19.16
C MET A 226 0.00 3.54 -18.68
N LYS A 227 -0.75 4.32 -19.46
CA LYS A 227 -2.14 4.71 -19.13
C LYS A 227 -3.13 3.54 -19.11
N GLU A 228 -2.80 2.41 -19.74
CA GLU A 228 -3.67 1.24 -19.82
C GLU A 228 -3.76 0.48 -18.49
N ALA A 229 -2.85 0.76 -17.54
CA ALA A 229 -2.88 0.23 -16.18
C ALA A 229 -3.04 -1.30 -16.11
N ASN A 230 -2.32 -2.02 -16.97
CA ASN A 230 -2.30 -3.49 -17.06
C ASN A 230 -0.96 -4.10 -16.64
N GLY A 231 -0.06 -3.30 -16.08
CA GLY A 231 1.27 -3.71 -15.62
C GLY A 231 1.29 -4.45 -14.28
N PHE A 232 0.14 -4.53 -13.61
CA PHE A 232 -0.06 -5.33 -12.42
C PHE A 232 -1.44 -6.00 -12.46
N ARG A 233 -1.51 -7.27 -12.07
CA ARG A 233 -2.77 -8.00 -11.93
C ARG A 233 -3.12 -8.11 -10.43
N PRO A 234 -4.17 -7.41 -9.95
CA PRO A 234 -4.56 -7.50 -8.56
C PRO A 234 -4.90 -8.94 -8.15
N PRO A 235 -4.59 -9.36 -6.91
CA PRO A 235 -4.91 -10.70 -6.43
C PRO A 235 -6.41 -11.00 -6.53
N ARG A 236 -6.78 -12.24 -6.88
CA ARG A 236 -8.18 -12.63 -7.16
C ARG A 236 -9.17 -12.22 -6.06
N TYR A 237 -8.77 -12.32 -4.78
CA TYR A 237 -9.62 -11.98 -3.63
C TYR A 237 -9.87 -10.46 -3.48
N THR A 238 -9.05 -9.62 -4.12
CA THR A 238 -9.20 -8.16 -4.11
C THR A 238 -9.83 -7.60 -5.38
N LEU A 239 -10.07 -8.42 -6.42
CA LEU A 239 -10.57 -7.95 -7.72
C LEU A 239 -11.83 -7.10 -7.63
N ARG A 240 -12.79 -7.47 -6.76
CA ARG A 240 -14.00 -6.67 -6.52
C ARG A 240 -13.70 -5.28 -5.95
N GLN A 241 -12.64 -5.15 -5.17
CA GLN A 241 -12.19 -3.90 -4.56
C GLN A 241 -11.34 -3.05 -5.52
N HIS A 242 -10.76 -3.67 -6.56
CA HIS A 242 -9.96 -3.05 -7.61
C HIS A 242 -10.63 -3.13 -8.98
N GLN A 243 -11.97 -3.17 -9.02
CA GLN A 243 -12.76 -3.26 -10.25
C GLN A 243 -12.55 -2.12 -11.25
N PHE A 244 -11.79 -1.08 -10.88
CA PHE A 244 -11.44 0.04 -11.75
C PHE A 244 -10.00 -0.04 -12.30
N VAL A 245 -9.19 -0.99 -11.84
CA VAL A 245 -7.86 -1.25 -12.40
C VAL A 245 -8.02 -1.97 -13.74
N GLY A 246 -7.48 -1.41 -14.82
CA GLY A 246 -7.66 -1.91 -16.19
C GLY A 246 -8.88 -1.31 -16.93
N HIS A 247 -9.65 -0.41 -16.31
CA HIS A 247 -10.68 0.39 -16.99
C HIS A 247 -10.18 1.82 -17.22
N LYS A 248 -10.69 2.48 -18.28
CA LYS A 248 -10.35 3.88 -18.58
C LYS A 248 -10.66 4.76 -17.36
N PRO A 249 -9.72 5.65 -16.95
CA PRO A 249 -9.96 6.55 -15.83
C PRO A 249 -11.21 7.42 -16.07
N ASP A 250 -12.16 7.34 -15.14
CA ASP A 250 -13.43 8.08 -15.20
C ASP A 250 -13.38 9.28 -14.26
N LYS A 251 -13.43 10.48 -14.85
CA LYS A 251 -13.45 11.78 -14.16
C LYS A 251 -14.58 11.89 -13.14
N GLN A 252 -15.68 11.16 -13.32
CA GLN A 252 -16.81 11.21 -12.41
C GLN A 252 -16.53 10.46 -11.09
N VAL A 253 -15.54 9.54 -11.05
CA VAL A 253 -15.18 8.75 -9.86
C VAL A 253 -14.74 9.62 -8.69
N SER A 254 -14.10 10.77 -8.96
CA SER A 254 -13.64 11.70 -7.92
C SER A 254 -14.80 12.32 -7.13
N ASN A 255 -15.96 12.54 -7.77
CA ASN A 255 -17.12 13.21 -7.17
C ASN A 255 -18.24 12.25 -6.70
N ARG A 256 -18.07 10.93 -6.87
CA ARG A 256 -19.10 9.94 -6.47
C ARG A 256 -19.44 9.94 -4.98
N TRP A 257 -18.58 10.50 -4.13
CA TRP A 257 -18.89 10.64 -2.70
C TRP A 257 -20.10 11.54 -2.45
N LYS A 258 -20.39 12.50 -3.33
CA LYS A 258 -21.57 13.38 -3.22
C LYS A 258 -22.91 12.64 -3.25
N THR A 259 -22.95 11.48 -3.90
CA THR A 259 -24.16 10.63 -3.98
C THR A 259 -24.10 9.42 -3.07
N ARG A 260 -22.94 9.09 -2.51
CA ARG A 260 -22.73 7.91 -1.65
C ARG A 260 -22.71 8.23 -0.16
N LEU A 261 -22.32 9.44 0.21
CA LEU A 261 -22.38 9.92 1.58
C LEU A 261 -23.64 10.75 1.76
N THR A 262 -24.27 10.64 2.92
CA THR A 262 -25.35 11.53 3.31
C THR A 262 -24.82 12.96 3.55
N PRO A 263 -25.67 13.99 3.42
CA PRO A 263 -25.29 15.37 3.75
C PRO A 263 -24.69 15.49 5.16
N ARG A 264 -25.26 14.77 6.14
CA ARG A 264 -24.77 14.76 7.53
C ARG A 264 -23.40 14.11 7.68
N GLU A 265 -23.12 13.04 6.95
CA GLU A 265 -21.79 12.42 6.93
C GLU A 265 -20.75 13.35 6.32
N ILE A 266 -21.09 14.05 5.22
CA ILE A 266 -20.20 15.04 4.60
C ILE A 266 -19.89 16.16 5.60
N GLU A 267 -20.90 16.69 6.26
CA GLU A 267 -20.74 17.76 7.27
C GLU A 267 -19.85 17.32 8.44
N ILE A 268 -20.09 16.13 9.01
CA ILE A 268 -19.26 15.58 10.11
C ILE A 268 -17.81 15.37 9.64
N PHE A 269 -17.63 14.84 8.43
CA PHE A 269 -16.31 14.60 7.88
C PHE A 269 -15.55 15.92 7.68
N GLU A 270 -16.18 16.91 7.06
CA GLU A 270 -15.57 18.23 6.84
C GLU A 270 -15.25 18.94 8.16
N ASN A 271 -16.14 18.91 9.14
CA ASN A 271 -15.87 19.51 10.45
C ASN A 271 -14.53 19.02 11.05
N GLN A 272 -14.26 17.72 10.94
CA GLN A 272 -13.04 17.12 11.48
C GLN A 272 -11.82 17.35 10.58
N THR A 273 -12.01 17.37 9.27
CA THR A 273 -10.91 17.26 8.29
C THR A 273 -10.64 18.54 7.49
N ARG A 274 -11.42 19.60 7.69
CA ARG A 274 -11.40 20.84 6.88
C ARG A 274 -10.02 21.43 6.67
N ASN A 275 -9.15 21.41 7.69
CA ASN A 275 -7.81 22.00 7.59
C ASN A 275 -6.97 21.24 6.56
N PHE A 276 -7.02 19.90 6.58
CA PHE A 276 -6.33 19.06 5.61
C PHE A 276 -6.96 19.14 4.22
N LEU A 277 -8.29 19.13 4.11
CA LEU A 277 -8.99 19.28 2.83
C LEU A 277 -8.62 20.59 2.15
N THR A 278 -8.68 21.71 2.89
CA THR A 278 -8.35 23.05 2.40
C THR A 278 -6.87 23.14 2.01
N TYR A 279 -5.97 22.65 2.87
CA TYR A 279 -4.53 22.63 2.59
C TYR A 279 -4.21 21.87 1.29
N LEU A 280 -4.85 20.72 1.08
CA LEU A 280 -4.71 19.93 -0.14
C LEU A 280 -5.50 20.48 -1.33
N GLY A 281 -6.23 21.59 -1.18
CA GLY A 281 -6.99 22.26 -2.24
C GLY A 281 -8.29 21.56 -2.63
N TYR A 282 -8.92 20.82 -1.72
CA TYR A 282 -10.27 20.26 -1.91
C TYR A 282 -11.34 21.24 -1.39
N PRO A 283 -12.31 21.65 -2.21
CA PRO A 283 -13.34 22.59 -1.79
C PRO A 283 -14.29 21.94 -0.76
N LEU A 284 -14.70 22.72 0.24
CA LEU A 284 -15.64 22.33 1.28
C LEU A 284 -17.08 22.60 0.83
N GLU A 285 -18.03 21.71 1.16
CA GLU A 285 -19.45 21.92 0.90
C GLU A 285 -20.12 22.73 2.03
N TYR A 286 -19.69 22.52 3.27
CA TYR A 286 -20.23 23.19 4.46
C TYR A 286 -19.30 24.28 5.03
N GLY A 287 -18.08 24.39 4.50
CA GLY A 287 -17.13 25.42 4.89
C GLY A 287 -16.80 25.41 6.39
N VAL A 288 -16.63 26.59 6.96
CA VAL A 288 -16.31 26.77 8.40
C VAL A 288 -17.49 26.46 9.32
N GLU A 289 -18.71 26.44 8.79
CA GLU A 289 -19.96 26.24 9.53
C GLU A 289 -20.30 24.76 9.78
N ALA A 290 -19.55 23.84 9.17
CA ALA A 290 -19.74 22.40 9.31
C ALA A 290 -19.84 22.00 10.79
N LYS A 291 -20.96 21.41 11.20
CA LYS A 291 -21.19 20.98 12.59
C LYS A 291 -20.56 19.62 12.87
N GLY A 292 -19.81 19.55 13.96
CA GLY A 292 -19.25 18.29 14.45
C GLY A 292 -20.31 17.25 14.80
N PRO A 293 -19.89 15.98 15.00
CA PRO A 293 -20.80 14.93 15.39
C PRO A 293 -21.35 15.20 16.79
N THR A 294 -22.65 14.95 16.97
CA THR A 294 -23.31 14.94 18.27
C THR A 294 -22.75 13.81 19.14
N PHE A 295 -22.98 13.90 20.45
CA PHE A 295 -22.62 12.83 21.37
C PHE A 295 -23.17 11.46 20.91
N TRP A 296 -24.44 11.40 20.50
CA TRP A 296 -25.08 10.17 20.05
C TRP A 296 -24.51 9.63 18.75
N GLU A 297 -24.17 10.49 17.78
CA GLU A 297 -23.50 10.06 16.54
C GLU A 297 -22.11 9.48 16.82
N VAL A 298 -21.38 10.03 17.80
CA VAL A 298 -20.11 9.45 18.24
C VAL A 298 -20.33 8.09 18.92
N GLN A 299 -21.32 7.96 19.80
CA GLN A 299 -21.59 6.68 20.47
C GLN A 299 -22.09 5.62 19.49
N LEU A 300 -23.02 5.96 18.61
CA LEU A 300 -23.50 5.08 17.54
C LEU A 300 -22.36 4.64 16.62
N GLY A 301 -21.46 5.56 16.26
CA GLY A 301 -20.25 5.24 15.51
C GLY A 301 -19.39 4.20 16.26
N LYS A 302 -19.13 4.37 17.56
CA LYS A 302 -18.39 3.38 18.37
C LYS A 302 -19.10 2.02 18.39
N TRP A 303 -20.42 2.00 18.58
CA TRP A 303 -21.22 0.78 18.52
C TRP A 303 -21.14 0.11 17.16
N GLN A 304 -21.23 0.87 16.07
CA GLN A 304 -21.09 0.35 14.71
C GLN A 304 -19.70 -0.24 14.48
N GLU A 305 -18.63 0.40 14.97
CA GLU A 305 -17.28 -0.15 14.90
C GLU A 305 -17.13 -1.46 15.68
N LEU A 306 -17.70 -1.54 16.89
CA LEU A 306 -17.68 -2.77 17.68
C LEU A 306 -18.49 -3.87 16.99
N TYR A 307 -19.72 -3.59 16.60
CA TYR A 307 -20.60 -4.59 16.00
C TYR A 307 -20.12 -5.05 14.63
N GLN A 308 -19.76 -4.12 13.73
CA GLN A 308 -19.27 -4.49 12.41
C GLN A 308 -17.85 -5.06 12.48
N GLY A 309 -16.94 -4.43 13.23
CA GLY A 309 -15.54 -4.84 13.33
C GLY A 309 -15.33 -6.14 14.11
N GLU A 310 -15.78 -6.19 15.37
CA GLU A 310 -15.50 -7.32 16.27
C GLU A 310 -16.44 -8.51 16.03
N PHE A 311 -17.69 -8.26 15.62
CA PHE A 311 -18.67 -9.33 15.48
C PHE A 311 -18.82 -9.79 14.02
N ILE A 312 -19.30 -8.91 13.14
CA ILE A 312 -19.61 -9.29 11.75
C ILE A 312 -18.33 -9.63 10.97
N ASN A 313 -17.31 -8.78 11.03
CA ASN A 313 -16.10 -8.97 10.22
C ASN A 313 -15.26 -10.14 10.76
N LYS A 314 -15.25 -10.38 12.08
CA LYS A 314 -14.65 -11.58 12.69
C LYS A 314 -15.38 -12.87 12.26
N ILE A 315 -16.72 -12.87 12.23
CA ILE A 315 -17.51 -14.01 11.72
C ILE A 315 -17.25 -14.22 10.23
N LYS A 316 -17.30 -13.16 9.41
CA LYS A 316 -16.96 -13.24 7.98
C LYS A 316 -15.55 -13.75 7.75
N TRP A 317 -14.59 -13.32 8.56
CA TRP A 317 -13.21 -13.81 8.52
C TRP A 317 -13.13 -15.28 8.91
N LEU A 318 -13.80 -15.72 9.98
CA LEU A 318 -13.86 -17.14 10.37
C LEU A 318 -14.44 -18.00 9.25
N VAL A 319 -15.56 -17.57 8.65
CA VAL A 319 -16.21 -18.28 7.54
C VAL A 319 -15.35 -18.32 6.29
N ARG A 320 -14.68 -17.20 5.93
CA ARG A 320 -13.78 -17.13 4.76
C ARG A 320 -12.46 -17.86 4.98
N SER A 321 -12.00 -17.95 6.23
CA SER A 321 -10.79 -18.68 6.61
C SER A 321 -11.05 -20.16 6.82
N TYR A 322 -12.31 -20.58 6.97
CA TYR A 322 -12.70 -21.99 7.15
C TYR A 322 -12.11 -22.96 6.10
N PRO A 323 -12.05 -22.62 4.79
CA PRO A 323 -11.37 -23.46 3.80
C PRO A 323 -9.84 -23.50 3.97
N LEU A 324 -9.24 -22.48 4.59
CA LEU A 324 -7.81 -22.45 4.92
C LEU A 324 -7.50 -23.28 6.17
N TRP A 325 -8.42 -23.34 7.14
CA TRP A 325 -8.32 -24.21 8.33
C TRP A 325 -8.24 -25.71 7.99
N LEU A 326 -8.78 -26.11 6.83
CA LEU A 326 -8.68 -27.50 6.33
C LEU A 326 -7.32 -27.81 5.69
N LYS A 327 -6.48 -26.81 5.42
CA LYS A 327 -5.08 -26.99 5.02
C LYS A 327 -4.20 -27.02 6.26
N ARG A 328 -3.35 -28.05 6.34
CA ARG A 328 -2.52 -28.40 7.51
C ARG A 328 -1.60 -27.26 8.01
N ASP A 329 -1.31 -26.27 7.18
CA ASP A 329 -0.43 -25.13 7.48
C ASP A 329 -1.11 -23.99 8.28
N PHE A 330 -2.44 -23.91 8.31
CA PHE A 330 -3.14 -22.79 8.96
C PHE A 330 -3.14 -22.90 10.50
N TYR A 331 -3.11 -24.12 11.04
CA TYR A 331 -3.15 -24.37 12.49
C TYR A 331 -1.87 -23.92 13.22
N THR A 332 -0.74 -23.86 12.51
CA THR A 332 0.53 -23.36 13.05
C THR A 332 0.55 -21.83 13.11
N PHE A 333 -0.21 -21.15 12.24
CA PHE A 333 -0.29 -19.69 12.15
C PHE A 333 -1.15 -19.06 13.25
N THR A 334 -2.28 -19.68 13.62
CA THR A 334 -3.15 -19.17 14.70
C THR A 334 -2.49 -19.24 16.07
N LYS A 335 -1.69 -20.27 16.33
CA LYS A 335 -0.94 -20.43 17.60
C LYS A 335 0.13 -19.35 17.84
N LEU A 336 0.61 -18.68 16.78
CA LEU A 336 1.57 -17.57 16.85
C LEU A 336 0.91 -16.20 17.09
N MET A 337 -0.39 -16.07 16.81
CA MET A 337 -1.16 -14.83 17.07
C MET A 337 -1.66 -14.77 18.52
N ASP A 338 -1.84 -15.91 19.18
CA ASP A 338 -2.30 -16.00 20.57
C ASP A 338 -1.19 -15.81 21.62
N THR A 339 0.10 -15.80 21.23
CA THR A 339 1.23 -15.63 22.17
C THR A 339 1.68 -14.18 22.39
N ASN A 340 0.97 -13.18 21.83
CA ASN A 340 1.28 -11.75 21.97
C ASN A 340 0.17 -10.96 22.68
N ASN A 341 -0.42 -11.53 23.72
CA ASN A 341 -1.23 -10.78 24.69
C ASN A 341 -0.38 -10.35 25.88
#